data_AF-A0A3M1XKR9-F1
#
_entry.id   AF-A0A3M1XKR9-F1
#
_cell.length_a   1.000
_cell.length_b   1.000
_cell.length_c   1.000
_cell.angle_alpha   90.00
_cell.angle_beta   90.00
_cell.angle_gamma   90.00
#
_symmetry.space_group_name_H-M   'P 1'
#
loop_
_entity.id
_entity.type
_entity.pdbx_description
1 polymer ?
#
loop_
_entity_poly.entity_id
_entity_poly.type
_entity_poly.pdbx_seq_one_letter_code
_entity_poly.pdbx_strand_id
1 'polypeptide(L)'
;MNPFTQSIASRLRSRQLRQFIERWDALEALVIRVYRNAVATEADDAEFAELKHWLREHYPDWQTRLEPYWRSTLQGGRPTQDDPFIFLFAPEHAAAFCGSWAHMQALPAAREALNRLILEAR
;
A
#
# COMPACT_ATOMS: atom_id res chain seq x y z
N MET A 1 7.56 -7.15 -6.11
CA MET A 1 8.52 -6.66 -5.09
C MET A 1 9.41 -5.62 -5.75
N ASN A 2 9.40 -4.38 -5.25
CA ASN A 2 10.20 -3.30 -5.83
C ASN A 2 11.68 -3.48 -5.41
N PRO A 3 12.66 -3.38 -6.34
CA PRO A 3 14.08 -3.58 -6.03
C PRO A 3 14.61 -2.66 -4.92
N PHE A 4 14.03 -1.46 -4.79
CA PHE A 4 14.33 -0.55 -3.69
C PHE A 4 13.94 -1.17 -2.34
N THR A 5 12.71 -1.63 -2.21
CA THR A 5 12.18 -2.27 -1.01
C THR A 5 12.96 -3.52 -0.62
N GLN A 6 13.40 -4.33 -1.59
CA GLN A 6 14.16 -5.57 -1.33
C GLN A 6 15.53 -5.28 -0.69
N SER A 7 16.25 -4.27 -1.19
CA SER A 7 17.55 -3.88 -0.66
C SER A 7 17.46 -3.38 0.80
N ILE A 8 16.35 -2.72 1.16
CA ILE A 8 16.19 -2.13 2.48
C ILE A 8 15.54 -3.09 3.47
N ALA A 9 14.58 -3.91 3.03
CA ALA A 9 13.91 -4.90 3.87
C ALA A 9 14.89 -5.94 4.41
N SER A 10 15.96 -6.28 3.68
CA SER A 10 17.02 -7.17 4.14
C SER A 10 17.74 -6.68 5.41
N ARG A 11 17.74 -5.36 5.65
CA ARG A 11 18.40 -4.70 6.80
C ARG A 11 17.44 -4.39 7.96
N LEU A 12 16.13 -4.53 7.75
CA LEU A 12 15.15 -4.32 8.81
C LEU A 12 15.25 -5.41 9.88
N ARG A 13 15.42 -4.99 11.14
CA ARG A 13 15.41 -5.89 12.31
C ARG A 13 14.01 -6.35 12.71
N SER A 14 12.97 -5.57 12.38
CA SER A 14 11.58 -5.91 12.71
C SER A 14 10.99 -6.90 11.70
N ARG A 15 10.72 -8.12 12.18
CA ARG A 15 10.02 -9.17 11.40
C ARG A 15 8.59 -8.73 11.03
N GLN A 16 7.91 -8.01 11.93
CA GLN A 16 6.55 -7.52 11.68
C GLN A 16 6.52 -6.49 10.55
N LEU A 17 7.44 -5.52 10.56
CA LEU A 17 7.52 -4.51 9.50
C LEU A 17 7.83 -5.16 8.14
N ARG A 18 8.71 -6.17 8.11
CA ARG A 18 9.01 -6.90 6.88
C ARG A 18 7.75 -7.59 6.31
N GLN A 19 6.98 -8.29 7.15
CA GLN A 19 5.73 -8.92 6.71
C GLN A 19 4.71 -7.89 6.21
N PHE A 20 4.61 -6.75 6.89
CA PHE A 20 3.73 -5.67 6.45
C PHE A 20 4.09 -5.16 5.05
N ILE A 21 5.38 -4.93 4.82
CA ILE A 21 5.90 -4.47 3.52
C ILE A 21 5.68 -5.53 2.43
N GLU A 22 5.90 -6.81 2.72
CA GLU A 22 5.67 -7.89 1.76
C GLU A 22 4.21 -7.98 1.32
N ARG A 23 3.28 -7.89 2.28
CA ARG A 23 1.84 -7.89 2.00
C ARG A 23 1.39 -6.61 1.29
N TRP A 24 1.98 -5.48 1.63
CA TRP A 24 1.77 -4.22 0.91
C TRP A 24 2.25 -4.28 -0.55
N ASP A 25 3.43 -4.84 -0.80
CA ASP A 25 3.97 -5.05 -2.15
C ASP A 25 3.06 -5.95 -3.00
N ALA A 26 2.47 -6.98 -2.38
CA ALA A 26 1.49 -7.84 -3.04
C ALA A 26 0.21 -7.07 -3.40
N LEU A 27 -0.30 -6.24 -2.48
CA LEU A 27 -1.48 -5.40 -2.74
C LEU A 27 -1.23 -4.41 -3.87
N GLU A 28 -0.10 -3.68 -3.84
CA GLU A 28 0.26 -2.74 -4.89
C GLU A 28 0.36 -3.45 -6.27
N ALA A 29 0.98 -4.62 -6.32
CA ALA A 29 1.08 -5.40 -7.54
C ALA A 29 -0.30 -5.84 -8.07
N LEU A 30 -1.21 -6.25 -7.18
CA LEU A 30 -2.59 -6.59 -7.52
C LEU A 30 -3.34 -5.39 -8.08
N VAL A 31 -3.29 -4.25 -7.40
CA VAL A 31 -3.97 -3.01 -7.84
C VAL A 31 -3.46 -2.60 -9.23
N ILE A 32 -2.15 -2.60 -9.45
CA ILE A 32 -1.55 -2.29 -10.75
C ILE A 32 -1.99 -3.30 -11.82
N ARG A 33 -2.03 -4.60 -11.49
CA ARG A 33 -2.46 -5.67 -12.40
C ARG A 33 -3.91 -5.47 -12.84
N VAL A 34 -4.83 -5.26 -11.88
CA VAL A 34 -6.25 -5.06 -12.13
C VAL A 34 -6.50 -3.76 -12.89
N TYR A 35 -5.84 -2.67 -12.51
CA TYR A 35 -5.92 -1.40 -13.23
C TYR A 35 -5.47 -1.54 -14.69
N ARG A 36 -4.34 -2.21 -14.95
CA ARG A 36 -3.77 -2.39 -16.29
C ARG A 36 -4.63 -3.30 -17.17
N ASN A 37 -5.19 -4.36 -16.59
CA ASN A 37 -6.02 -5.31 -17.33
C ASN A 37 -7.47 -4.82 -17.49
N ALA A 38 -7.86 -3.76 -16.77
CA ALA A 38 -9.21 -3.22 -16.71
C ALA A 38 -10.31 -4.25 -16.38
N VAL A 39 -9.91 -5.38 -15.81
CA VAL A 39 -10.74 -6.52 -15.42
C VAL A 39 -10.17 -7.07 -14.12
N ALA A 40 -11.04 -7.28 -13.15
CA ALA A 40 -10.74 -8.07 -11.96
C ALA A 40 -11.34 -9.46 -12.13
N THR A 41 -10.54 -10.49 -11.88
CA THR A 41 -11.02 -11.88 -11.82
C THR A 41 -11.47 -12.22 -10.40
N GLU A 42 -12.24 -13.30 -10.24
CA GLU A 42 -12.60 -13.81 -8.90
C GLU A 42 -11.37 -14.15 -8.06
N ALA A 43 -10.27 -14.56 -8.70
CA ALA A 43 -8.99 -14.78 -8.03
C ALA A 43 -8.35 -13.48 -7.53
N ASP A 44 -8.44 -12.39 -8.31
CA ASP A 44 -7.98 -11.06 -7.86
C ASP A 44 -8.83 -10.56 -6.68
N ASP A 45 -10.14 -10.78 -6.70
CA ASP A 45 -11.02 -10.40 -5.59
C ASP A 45 -10.70 -11.21 -4.32
N ALA A 46 -10.46 -12.52 -4.43
CA ALA A 46 -10.08 -13.35 -3.31
C ALA A 46 -8.70 -12.96 -2.73
N GLU A 47 -7.71 -12.72 -3.59
CA GLU A 47 -6.38 -12.25 -3.19
C GLU A 47 -6.46 -10.86 -2.54
N PHE A 48 -7.25 -9.94 -3.10
CA PHE A 48 -7.48 -8.63 -2.52
C PHE A 48 -8.15 -8.72 -1.15
N ALA A 49 -9.17 -9.55 -0.99
CA ALA A 49 -9.86 -9.73 0.28
C ALA A 49 -8.91 -10.25 1.38
N GLU A 50 -8.07 -11.24 1.07
CA GLU A 50 -7.06 -11.77 2.00
C GLU A 50 -6.04 -10.68 2.40
N LEU A 51 -5.47 -10.00 1.40
CA LEU A 51 -4.46 -8.95 1.63
C LEU A 51 -5.06 -7.78 2.42
N LYS A 52 -6.26 -7.32 2.03
CA LYS A 52 -6.99 -6.24 2.70
C LYS A 52 -7.28 -6.60 4.15
N HIS A 53 -7.75 -7.81 4.42
CA HIS A 53 -8.08 -8.24 5.78
C HIS A 53 -6.83 -8.19 6.67
N TRP A 54 -5.75 -8.84 6.25
CA TRP A 54 -4.50 -8.87 7.01
C TRP A 54 -3.91 -7.46 7.20
N LEU A 55 -3.87 -6.65 6.13
CA LEU A 55 -3.32 -5.30 6.20
C LEU A 55 -4.15 -4.40 7.11
N ARG A 56 -5.49 -4.49 7.09
CA ARG A 56 -6.36 -3.71 7.99
C ARG A 56 -6.17 -4.07 9.45
N GLU A 57 -5.92 -5.34 9.76
CA GLU A 57 -5.65 -5.79 11.13
C GLU A 57 -4.31 -5.29 11.66
N HIS A 58 -3.28 -5.25 10.81
CA HIS A 58 -1.90 -4.91 11.23
C HIS A 58 -1.54 -3.43 10.99
N TYR A 59 -2.33 -2.70 10.21
CA TYR A 59 -2.08 -1.29 9.92
C TYR A 59 -2.12 -0.38 11.16
N PRO A 60 -3.03 -0.55 12.14
CA PRO A 60 -3.07 0.29 13.34
C PRO A 60 -1.74 0.36 14.10
N ASP A 61 -0.93 -0.71 14.09
CA ASP A 61 0.40 -0.75 14.73
C ASP A 61 1.40 0.22 14.08
N TRP A 62 1.17 0.56 12.80
CA TRP A 62 2.05 1.42 12.00
C TRP A 62 1.46 2.79 11.71
N GLN A 63 0.14 2.95 11.85
CA GLN A 63 -0.59 4.16 11.45
C GLN A 63 0.02 5.42 12.04
N THR A 64 0.22 5.48 13.36
CA THR A 64 0.82 6.64 14.05
C THR A 64 2.22 6.97 13.56
N ARG A 65 3.00 5.95 13.18
CA ARG A 65 4.36 6.14 12.67
C ARG A 65 4.36 6.56 11.20
N LEU A 66 3.39 6.14 10.41
CA LEU A 66 3.25 6.48 9.00
C LEU A 66 2.62 7.85 8.76
N GLU A 67 1.77 8.31 9.69
CA GLU A 67 1.07 9.60 9.67
C GLU A 67 1.93 10.81 9.26
N PRO A 68 3.06 11.10 9.91
CA PRO A 68 3.87 12.25 9.55
C PRO A 68 4.40 12.16 8.11
N TYR A 69 4.67 10.95 7.61
CA TYR A 69 5.23 10.78 6.28
C TYR A 69 4.16 10.90 5.21
N TRP A 70 3.03 10.19 5.31
CA TRP A 70 2.01 10.30 4.27
C TRP A 70 1.38 11.69 4.21
N ARG A 71 1.26 12.42 5.34
CA ARG A 71 0.82 13.84 5.32
C ARG A 71 1.75 14.77 4.55
N SER A 72 3.03 14.42 4.45
CA SER A 72 4.02 15.19 3.69
C SER A 72 4.04 14.85 2.20
N THR A 73 3.30 13.82 1.76
CA THR A 73 3.26 13.37 0.37
C THR A 73 2.23 14.14 -0.45
N LEU A 74 2.35 14.02 -1.77
CA LEU A 74 1.39 14.57 -2.72
C LEU A 74 0.62 13.43 -3.40
N GLN A 75 -0.71 13.52 -3.40
CA GLN A 75 -1.60 12.69 -4.21
C GLN A 75 -2.17 13.56 -5.34
N GLY A 76 -1.83 13.22 -6.59
CA GLY A 76 -2.27 13.99 -7.76
C GLY A 76 -1.82 15.45 -7.77
N GLY A 77 -0.64 15.75 -7.18
CA GLY A 77 -0.09 17.10 -7.08
C GLY A 77 -0.67 17.96 -5.95
N ARG A 78 -1.54 17.38 -5.10
CA ARG A 78 -2.08 18.04 -3.90
C ARG A 78 -1.59 17.34 -2.65
N PRO A 79 -1.42 18.05 -1.52
CA PRO A 79 -1.14 17.40 -0.24
C PRO A 79 -2.13 16.29 0.04
N THR A 80 -1.62 15.12 0.43
CA THR A 80 -2.43 13.97 0.83
C THR A 80 -3.20 14.36 2.09
N GLN A 81 -4.52 14.54 1.97
CA GLN A 81 -5.38 14.98 3.08
C GLN A 81 -5.85 13.81 3.94
N ASP A 82 -6.14 12.69 3.29
CA ASP A 82 -6.63 11.47 3.90
C ASP A 82 -5.56 10.38 3.89
N ASP A 83 -5.66 9.46 4.84
CA ASP A 83 -4.75 8.33 4.95
C ASP A 83 -4.81 7.44 3.68
N PRO A 84 -3.74 7.38 2.87
CA PRO A 84 -3.77 6.68 1.59
C PRO A 84 -3.88 5.17 1.75
N PHE A 85 -3.47 4.61 2.90
CA PHE A 85 -3.62 3.18 3.19
C PHE A 85 -5.10 2.85 3.44
N ILE A 86 -5.76 3.63 4.29
CA ILE A 86 -7.20 3.46 4.55
C ILE A 86 -8.02 3.66 3.28
N PHE A 87 -7.66 4.66 2.45
CA PHE A 87 -8.29 4.88 1.16
C PHE A 87 -8.19 3.65 0.25
N LEU A 88 -7.03 2.99 0.19
CA LEU A 88 -6.82 1.77 -0.60
C LEU A 88 -7.48 0.51 0.01
N PHE A 89 -7.77 0.52 1.32
CA PHE A 89 -8.50 -0.55 2.00
C PHE A 89 -10.02 -0.37 2.00
N ALA A 90 -10.51 0.81 1.57
CA ALA A 90 -11.93 1.12 1.54
C ALA A 90 -12.73 0.27 0.55
N PRO A 91 -12.26 0.02 -0.69
CA PRO A 91 -13.02 -0.75 -1.67
C PRO A 91 -13.33 -2.17 -1.19
N GLU A 92 -14.51 -2.68 -1.51
CA GLU A 92 -14.94 -4.05 -1.16
C GLU A 92 -14.33 -5.09 -2.10
N HIS A 93 -14.21 -4.76 -3.39
CA HIS A 93 -13.75 -5.65 -4.46
C HIS A 93 -12.57 -5.05 -5.21
N ALA A 94 -11.72 -5.90 -5.79
CA ALA A 94 -10.60 -5.47 -6.63
C ALA A 94 -11.09 -4.76 -7.91
N ALA A 95 -12.30 -5.08 -8.37
CA ALA A 95 -12.93 -4.39 -9.51
C ALA A 95 -13.02 -2.86 -9.35
N ALA A 96 -13.01 -2.34 -8.11
CA ALA A 96 -12.99 -0.89 -7.85
C ALA A 96 -11.68 -0.21 -8.28
N PHE A 97 -10.62 -0.98 -8.55
CA PHE A 97 -9.36 -0.47 -9.09
C PHE A 97 -9.38 -0.38 -10.62
N CYS A 98 -10.34 -1.00 -11.31
CA CYS A 98 -10.48 -0.91 -12.76
C CYS A 98 -10.73 0.54 -13.19
N GLY A 99 -9.76 1.14 -13.91
CA GLY A 99 -9.87 2.51 -14.40
C GLY A 99 -9.88 3.59 -13.31
N SER A 100 -9.66 3.26 -12.04
CA SER A 100 -9.65 4.25 -10.97
C SER A 100 -8.30 4.93 -10.83
N TRP A 101 -8.18 6.09 -11.46
CA TRP A 101 -7.00 6.94 -11.36
C TRP A 101 -6.71 7.40 -9.92
N ALA A 102 -7.75 7.60 -9.11
CA ALA A 102 -7.60 8.02 -7.71
C ALA A 102 -6.85 6.97 -6.87
N HIS A 103 -7.19 5.69 -7.02
CA HIS A 103 -6.48 4.60 -6.35
C HIS A 103 -5.04 4.47 -6.84
N MET A 104 -4.80 4.62 -8.15
CA MET A 104 -3.45 4.64 -8.71
C MET A 104 -2.59 5.79 -8.17
N GLN A 105 -3.17 6.96 -7.93
CA GLN A 105 -2.46 8.10 -7.35
C GLN A 105 -2.18 7.95 -5.86
N ALA A 106 -2.95 7.13 -5.14
CA ALA A 106 -2.71 6.86 -3.72
C ALA A 106 -1.52 5.91 -3.49
N LEU A 107 -1.21 5.01 -4.44
CA LEU A 107 -0.11 4.06 -4.32
C LEU A 107 1.26 4.74 -4.12
N PRO A 108 1.70 5.72 -4.94
CA PRO A 108 2.97 6.41 -4.71
C PRO A 108 3.05 7.14 -3.37
N ALA A 109 1.95 7.74 -2.92
CA ALA A 109 1.89 8.45 -1.63
C ALA A 109 2.12 7.49 -0.45
N ALA A 110 1.39 6.36 -0.43
CA ALA A 110 1.58 5.33 0.58
C ALA A 110 2.99 4.68 0.50
N ARG A 111 3.51 4.47 -0.71
CA ARG A 111 4.85 3.92 -0.94
C ARG A 111 5.95 4.84 -0.39
N GLU A 112 5.86 6.14 -0.65
CA GLU A 112 6.83 7.12 -0.13
C GLU A 112 6.80 7.15 1.40
N ALA A 113 5.60 7.11 2.00
CA ALA A 113 5.46 7.06 3.46
C ALA A 113 6.13 5.83 4.08
N LEU A 114 5.95 4.65 3.47
CA LEU A 114 6.64 3.42 3.88
C LEU A 114 8.15 3.54 3.72
N ASN A 115 8.64 4.07 2.60
CA ASN A 115 10.07 4.24 2.38
C ASN A 115 10.70 5.15 3.46
N ARG A 116 10.04 6.23 3.84
CA ARG A 116 10.47 7.13 4.91
C ARG A 116 10.54 6.42 6.27
N LEU A 117 9.47 5.70 6.64
CA LEU A 117 9.45 4.91 7.86
C LEU A 117 10.60 3.89 7.92
N ILE A 118 10.84 3.20 6.80
CA ILE A 118 11.89 2.19 6.69
C ILE A 118 13.27 2.84 6.84
N LEU A 119 13.49 4.02 6.27
CA LEU A 119 14.75 4.75 6.39
C LEU A 119 15.04 5.18 7.84
N GLU A 120 14.00 5.59 8.59
CA GLU A 120 14.15 5.93 10.01
C GLU A 120 14.29 4.72 10.93
N ALA A 121 13.74 3.57 10.55
CA ALA A 121 13.83 2.33 11.32
C ALA A 121 15.16 1.56 11.14
N ARG A 122 16.17 2.16 10.50
CA ARG A 122 17.51 1.57 10.27
C ARG A 122 18.43 1.64 11.48
#